data_AF-A0A924CCQ3-F1
#
_entry.id   AF-A0A924CCQ3-F1
#
_cell.length_a   1.000
_cell.length_b   1.000
_cell.length_c   1.000
_cell.angle_alpha   90.00
_cell.angle_beta   90.00
_cell.angle_gamma   90.00
#
_symmetry.space_group_name_H-M   'P 1'
#
loop_
_entity.id
_entity.type
_entity.pdbx_description
1 polymer ?
#
loop_
_entity_poly.entity_id
_entity_poly.type
_entity_poly.pdbx_seq_one_letter_code
_entity_poly.pdbx_strand_id
1 'polypeptide(L)'
;MILKNSLLLLLLISFSFIVKAQVAKQSKEAIIKFINAALRKVVGTGDDESNIVTSTVTETGNIVSDELSDDGLTSRRKEYRYISWKNLNAVKPHPEKFSMKGSIRLVLSFNSSCDFKFFARSKLLKNEPVDAFALIIPAQKFESVKKAFERLSEIAKEENK
;
A
#
# COMPACT_ATOMS: atom_id res chain seq x y z
N MET A 1 8.81 -22.10 50.14
CA MET A 1 7.69 -21.32 49.57
C MET A 1 8.18 -19.99 48.97
N ILE A 2 9.26 -20.00 48.17
CA ILE A 2 9.94 -18.77 47.67
C ILE A 2 9.92 -18.68 46.14
N LEU A 3 9.67 -19.80 45.44
CA LEU A 3 9.77 -19.90 43.98
C LEU A 3 8.64 -19.20 43.20
N LYS A 4 7.47 -18.96 43.82
CA LYS A 4 6.31 -18.38 43.13
C LYS A 4 6.44 -16.86 42.93
N ASN A 5 7.14 -16.16 43.83
CA ASN A 5 7.25 -14.69 43.77
C ASN A 5 8.33 -14.22 42.77
N SER A 6 9.38 -15.01 42.56
CA SER A 6 10.43 -14.71 41.59
C SER A 6 9.99 -14.93 40.15
N LEU A 7 9.10 -15.89 39.89
CA LEU A 7 8.56 -16.15 38.55
C LEU A 7 7.63 -15.01 38.07
N LEU A 8 6.83 -14.44 38.98
CA LEU A 8 5.93 -13.33 38.67
C LEU A 8 6.71 -12.05 38.32
N LEU A 9 7.83 -11.82 39.01
CA LEU A 9 8.70 -10.66 38.77
C LEU A 9 9.42 -10.76 37.41
N LEU A 10 9.87 -11.96 37.03
CA LEU A 10 10.45 -12.24 35.71
C LEU A 10 9.43 -12.05 34.57
N LEU A 11 8.15 -12.37 34.82
CA LEU A 11 7.04 -12.16 33.87
C LEU A 11 6.69 -10.68 33.67
N LEU A 12 6.77 -9.87 34.73
CA LEU A 12 6.54 -8.43 34.65
C LEU A 12 7.68 -7.68 33.95
N ILE A 13 8.93 -8.11 34.17
CA ILE A 13 10.10 -7.54 33.49
C ILE A 13 10.07 -7.90 32.01
N SER A 14 9.72 -9.14 31.64
CA SER A 14 9.60 -9.53 30.22
C SER A 14 8.48 -8.79 29.50
N PHE A 15 7.33 -8.53 30.15
CA PHE A 15 6.29 -7.66 29.60
C PHE A 15 6.78 -6.22 29.38
N SER A 16 7.55 -5.68 30.31
CA SER A 16 8.10 -4.32 30.21
C SER A 16 9.07 -4.14 29.03
N PHE A 17 9.87 -5.18 28.73
CA PHE A 17 10.80 -5.19 27.60
C PHE A 17 10.11 -5.52 26.26
N ILE A 18 9.09 -6.39 26.25
CA ILE A 18 8.29 -6.69 25.04
C ILE A 18 7.50 -5.46 24.59
N VAL A 19 6.95 -4.67 25.53
CA VAL A 19 6.24 -3.42 25.21
C VAL A 19 7.18 -2.36 24.63
N LYS A 20 8.47 -2.34 25.02
CA LYS A 20 9.47 -1.42 24.42
C LYS A 20 9.97 -1.89 23.05
N ALA A 21 10.10 -3.19 22.81
CA ALA A 21 10.52 -3.74 21.51
C ALA A 21 9.43 -3.64 20.42
N GLN A 22 8.15 -3.54 20.84
CA GLN A 22 7.01 -3.31 19.93
C GLN A 22 6.93 -1.86 19.42
N VAL A 23 7.84 -0.97 19.85
CA VAL A 23 7.98 0.42 19.39
C VAL A 23 9.31 0.64 18.65
N ALA A 24 9.82 -0.38 17.96
CA ALA A 24 10.66 -0.09 16.80
C ALA A 24 9.71 0.38 15.69
N LYS A 25 9.38 1.69 15.68
CA LYS A 25 8.66 2.34 14.58
C LYS A 25 9.33 1.90 13.28
N GLN A 26 8.68 1.03 12.50
CA GLN A 26 9.23 0.58 11.22
C GLN A 26 9.60 1.80 10.38
N SER A 27 10.78 1.80 9.79
CA SER A 27 11.23 2.92 8.96
C SER A 27 10.34 3.07 7.73
N LYS A 28 10.32 4.27 7.15
CA LYS A 28 9.59 4.57 5.92
C LYS A 28 9.97 3.61 4.79
N GLU A 29 11.26 3.32 4.65
CA GLU A 29 11.81 2.42 3.64
C GLU A 29 11.34 0.97 3.85
N ALA A 30 11.32 0.51 5.11
CA ALA A 30 10.83 -0.83 5.44
C ALA A 30 9.34 -0.99 5.12
N ILE A 31 8.54 0.05 5.38
CA ILE A 31 7.11 0.08 5.07
C ILE A 31 6.88 0.09 3.55
N ILE A 32 7.59 0.94 2.81
CA ILE A 32 7.52 0.99 1.34
C ILE A 32 7.92 -0.38 0.75
N LYS A 33 8.98 -1.01 1.26
CA LYS A 33 9.42 -2.34 0.83
C LYS A 33 8.34 -3.40 1.08
N PHE A 34 7.69 -3.36 2.24
CA PHE A 34 6.57 -4.25 2.57
C PHE A 34 5.38 -4.04 1.61
N ILE A 35 4.96 -2.79 1.39
CA ILE A 35 3.88 -2.45 0.46
C ILE A 35 4.22 -2.94 -0.94
N ASN A 36 5.43 -2.69 -1.43
CA ASN A 36 5.89 -3.18 -2.73
C ASN A 36 5.87 -4.71 -2.83
N ALA A 37 6.26 -5.42 -1.77
CA ALA A 37 6.17 -6.88 -1.74
C ALA A 37 4.71 -7.38 -1.75
N ALA A 38 3.76 -6.58 -1.29
CA ALA A 38 2.33 -6.91 -1.34
C ALA A 38 1.66 -6.54 -2.69
N LEU A 39 2.12 -5.46 -3.33
CA LEU A 39 1.67 -5.00 -4.65
C LEU A 39 2.29 -5.75 -5.82
N ARG A 40 3.43 -6.43 -5.60
CA ARG A 40 4.17 -7.14 -6.65
C ARG A 40 3.29 -8.18 -7.36
N LYS A 41 3.14 -7.97 -8.66
CA LYS A 41 2.51 -8.84 -9.67
C LYS A 41 1.24 -9.51 -9.16
N VAL A 42 0.14 -8.76 -9.20
CA VAL A 42 -1.18 -9.40 -9.11
C VAL A 42 -1.56 -9.79 -10.54
N VAL A 43 -1.48 -11.08 -10.83
CA VAL A 43 -2.03 -11.63 -12.07
C VAL A 43 -3.52 -11.80 -11.84
N GLY A 44 -4.34 -11.28 -12.75
CA GLY A 44 -5.67 -11.81 -12.82
C GLY A 44 -6.49 -11.30 -13.98
N THR A 45 -7.61 -11.99 -14.09
CA THR A 45 -8.68 -11.77 -15.04
C THR A 45 -9.43 -10.51 -14.66
N GLY A 46 -9.22 -9.40 -15.37
CA GLY A 46 -10.18 -8.30 -15.42
C GLY A 46 -11.52 -8.78 -16.01
N ASP A 47 -12.49 -7.89 -16.23
CA ASP A 47 -13.66 -8.21 -17.05
C ASP A 47 -13.26 -8.67 -18.48
N ASP A 48 -12.01 -8.36 -18.90
CA ASP A 48 -11.34 -8.80 -20.14
C ASP A 48 -10.24 -9.88 -19.90
N GLU A 49 -10.40 -10.74 -18.90
CA GLU A 49 -9.73 -12.04 -18.66
C GLU A 49 -8.18 -12.19 -18.78
N SER A 50 -7.39 -11.13 -19.04
CA SER A 50 -6.01 -11.33 -19.53
C SER A 50 -5.01 -10.20 -19.24
N ASN A 51 -5.06 -9.57 -18.06
CA ASN A 51 -4.16 -8.45 -17.73
C ASN A 51 -3.23 -8.75 -16.54
N ILE A 52 -1.93 -8.58 -16.74
CA ILE A 52 -0.94 -8.58 -15.65
C ILE A 52 -0.82 -7.15 -15.13
N VAL A 53 -1.11 -6.94 -13.84
CA VAL A 53 -0.91 -5.64 -13.19
C VAL A 53 0.27 -5.71 -12.22
N THR A 54 1.25 -4.84 -12.41
CA THR A 54 2.34 -4.59 -11.46
C THR A 54 2.22 -3.17 -10.94
N SER A 55 2.38 -2.99 -9.63
CA SER A 55 2.40 -1.66 -9.03
C SER A 55 3.55 -1.53 -8.06
N THR A 56 4.13 -0.34 -7.99
CA THR A 56 5.23 -0.02 -7.08
C THR A 56 5.06 1.38 -6.49
N VAL A 57 5.40 1.51 -5.22
CA VAL A 57 5.66 2.76 -4.52
C VAL A 57 7.15 3.05 -4.63
N THR A 58 7.49 4.19 -5.22
CA THR A 58 8.86 4.69 -5.36
C THR A 58 9.42 5.17 -4.01
N GLU A 59 10.73 5.38 -3.93
CA GLU A 59 11.39 5.94 -2.74
C GLU A 59 10.87 7.36 -2.40
N THR A 60 10.52 8.13 -3.43
CA THR A 60 9.87 9.44 -3.28
C THR A 60 8.41 9.36 -2.83
N GLY A 61 7.85 8.16 -2.69
CA GLY A 61 6.47 7.94 -2.30
C GLY A 61 5.44 8.07 -3.43
N ASN A 62 5.86 8.29 -4.67
CA ASN A 62 5.00 8.22 -5.87
C ASN A 62 4.61 6.76 -6.18
N ILE A 63 3.56 6.57 -6.97
CA ILE A 63 3.12 5.24 -7.40
C ILE A 63 3.13 5.12 -8.91
N VAL A 64 3.67 4.01 -9.40
CA VAL A 64 3.65 3.62 -10.81
C VAL A 64 2.99 2.25 -10.91
N SER A 65 1.99 2.15 -11.78
CA SER A 65 1.25 0.93 -12.08
C SER A 65 1.33 0.65 -13.58
N ASP A 66 1.83 -0.52 -13.94
CA ASP A 66 1.88 -1.03 -15.30
C ASP A 66 0.85 -2.15 -15.46
N GLU A 67 0.09 -2.10 -16.53
CA GLU A 67 -0.87 -3.10 -16.95
C GLU A 67 -0.45 -3.58 -18.35
N LEU A 68 -0.26 -4.89 -18.47
CA LEU A 68 0.10 -5.57 -19.72
C LEU A 68 -1.04 -6.51 -20.09
N SER A 69 -1.52 -6.43 -21.33
CA SER A 69 -2.38 -7.47 -21.91
C SER A 69 -1.59 -8.76 -22.15
N ASP A 70 -2.27 -9.90 -22.17
CA ASP A 70 -1.66 -11.21 -22.43
C ASP A 70 -0.99 -11.31 -23.80
N ASP A 71 -1.44 -10.52 -24.79
CA ASP A 71 -0.78 -10.45 -26.10
C ASP A 71 0.58 -9.73 -26.06
N GLY A 72 0.93 -9.09 -24.94
CA GLY A 72 2.16 -8.31 -24.77
C GLY A 72 2.23 -7.03 -25.62
N LEU A 73 1.18 -6.70 -26.38
CA LEU A 73 1.14 -5.61 -27.36
C LEU A 73 0.45 -4.35 -26.83
N THR A 74 -0.40 -4.48 -25.80
CA THR A 74 -0.98 -3.32 -25.13
C THR A 74 -0.38 -3.15 -23.75
N SER A 75 0.32 -2.03 -23.57
CA SER A 75 0.81 -1.58 -22.28
C SER A 75 0.08 -0.31 -21.88
N ARG A 76 -0.48 -0.31 -20.68
CA ARG A 76 -1.07 0.85 -20.04
C ARG A 76 -0.24 1.17 -18.80
N ARG A 77 0.09 2.44 -18.61
CA ARG A 77 0.80 2.89 -17.41
C ARG A 77 -0.01 3.98 -16.73
N LYS A 78 -0.16 3.87 -15.42
CA LYS A 78 -0.74 4.89 -14.54
C LYS A 78 0.35 5.37 -13.60
N GLU A 79 0.60 6.66 -13.57
CA GLU A 79 1.54 7.29 -12.65
C GLU A 79 0.81 8.29 -11.76
N TYR A 80 0.97 8.14 -10.44
CA TYR A 80 0.49 9.07 -9.43
C TYR A 80 1.69 9.73 -8.77
N ARG A 81 1.86 11.03 -8.98
CA ARG A 81 3.03 11.80 -8.55
C ARG A 81 2.66 12.84 -7.50
N TYR A 82 3.66 13.25 -6.72
CA TYR A 82 3.57 14.24 -5.66
C TYR A 82 2.56 13.85 -4.57
N ILE A 83 2.52 12.55 -4.22
CA ILE A 83 1.59 12.03 -3.22
C ILE A 83 1.96 12.58 -1.84
N SER A 84 1.10 13.44 -1.30
CA SER A 84 1.21 13.97 0.06
C SER A 84 0.64 12.95 1.05
N TRP A 85 1.46 12.00 1.49
CA TRP A 85 1.04 10.94 2.44
C TRP A 85 0.45 11.49 3.75
N LYS A 86 0.88 12.68 4.20
CA LYS A 86 0.29 13.35 5.36
C LYS A 86 -1.20 13.72 5.16
N ASN A 87 -1.64 13.86 3.92
CA ASN A 87 -3.01 14.19 3.54
C ASN A 87 -3.86 12.96 3.19
N LEU A 88 -3.36 11.74 3.44
CA LEU A 88 -4.16 10.51 3.30
C LEU A 88 -5.35 10.57 4.26
N ASN A 89 -6.56 10.52 3.70
CA ASN A 89 -7.83 10.61 4.41
C ASN A 89 -8.37 9.22 4.76
N ALA A 90 -8.42 8.32 3.76
CA ALA A 90 -8.93 6.98 3.99
C ALA A 90 -8.28 5.94 3.07
N VAL A 91 -8.17 4.73 3.62
CA VAL A 91 -7.76 3.49 2.95
C VAL A 91 -8.92 2.51 3.04
N LYS A 92 -9.63 2.30 1.93
CA LYS A 92 -10.88 1.53 1.92
C LYS A 92 -10.81 0.39 0.90
N PRO A 93 -11.42 -0.77 1.19
CA PRO A 93 -11.69 -1.74 0.16
C PRO A 93 -12.77 -1.17 -0.77
N HIS A 94 -12.63 -1.35 -2.07
CA HIS A 94 -13.74 -1.11 -2.99
C HIS A 94 -14.64 -2.35 -3.01
N PRO A 95 -15.95 -2.21 -2.72
CA PRO A 95 -16.86 -3.35 -2.58
C PRO A 95 -17.26 -4.00 -3.91
N GLU A 96 -16.89 -3.42 -5.06
CA GLU A 96 -17.16 -4.05 -6.35
C GLU A 96 -16.38 -5.38 -6.44
N LYS A 97 -17.08 -6.43 -6.88
CA LYS A 97 -16.50 -7.72 -7.22
C LYS A 97 -15.46 -7.49 -8.31
N PHE A 98 -14.23 -7.21 -7.89
CA PHE A 98 -13.11 -7.22 -8.80
C PHE A 98 -13.01 -8.66 -9.32
N SER A 99 -13.11 -8.83 -10.62
CA SER A 99 -13.18 -10.13 -11.33
C SER A 99 -11.97 -11.05 -11.07
N MET A 100 -10.90 -10.53 -10.45
CA MET A 100 -9.72 -11.28 -10.06
C MET A 100 -9.94 -12.04 -8.75
N LYS A 101 -10.24 -13.33 -8.85
CA LYS A 101 -10.43 -14.26 -7.71
C LYS A 101 -9.29 -14.11 -6.68
N GLY A 102 -9.64 -13.77 -5.44
CA GLY A 102 -8.68 -13.64 -4.34
C GLY A 102 -7.94 -12.31 -4.25
N SER A 103 -8.30 -11.32 -5.08
CA SER A 103 -7.77 -9.95 -5.00
C SER A 103 -8.85 -8.95 -4.62
N ILE A 104 -8.42 -7.80 -4.11
CA ILE A 104 -9.30 -6.69 -3.76
C ILE A 104 -8.71 -5.39 -4.31
N ARG A 105 -9.60 -4.49 -4.71
CA ARG A 105 -9.24 -3.13 -5.09
C ARG A 105 -9.17 -2.26 -3.84
N LEU A 106 -7.98 -1.77 -3.52
CA LEU A 106 -7.70 -0.85 -2.41
C LEU A 106 -7.78 0.58 -2.93
N VAL A 107 -8.67 1.39 -2.38
CA VAL A 107 -8.78 2.82 -2.71
C VAL A 107 -8.06 3.63 -1.64
N LEU A 108 -7.13 4.47 -2.09
CA LEU A 108 -6.43 5.48 -1.29
C LEU A 108 -7.00 6.85 -1.67
N SER A 109 -7.54 7.56 -0.69
CA SER A 109 -8.15 8.88 -0.87
C SER A 109 -7.41 9.93 -0.05
N PHE A 110 -7.29 11.13 -0.59
CA PHE A 110 -6.48 12.22 -0.07
C PHE A 110 -7.30 13.50 0.01
N ASN A 111 -6.97 14.35 0.99
CA ASN A 111 -7.59 15.68 1.15
C ASN A 111 -7.03 16.73 0.17
N SER A 112 -6.03 16.35 -0.63
CA SER A 112 -5.41 17.19 -1.64
C SER A 112 -5.08 16.34 -2.86
N SER A 113 -5.28 16.89 -4.05
CA SER A 113 -5.05 16.17 -5.29
C SER A 113 -3.59 15.81 -5.53
N CYS A 114 -3.35 14.68 -6.18
CA CYS A 114 -2.06 14.26 -6.72
C CYS A 114 -2.06 14.36 -8.25
N ASP A 115 -0.88 14.43 -8.88
CA ASP A 115 -0.74 14.50 -10.34
C ASP A 115 -0.91 13.09 -10.93
N PHE A 116 -1.96 12.87 -11.72
CA PHE A 116 -2.23 11.59 -12.36
C PHE A 116 -1.97 11.64 -13.87
N LYS A 117 -1.13 10.71 -14.33
CA LYS A 117 -0.83 10.51 -15.75
C LYS A 117 -1.20 9.12 -16.21
N PHE A 118 -1.98 9.04 -17.28
CA PHE A 118 -2.32 7.80 -17.95
C PHE A 118 -1.64 7.73 -19.32
N PHE A 119 -0.89 6.65 -19.54
CA PHE A 119 -0.23 6.36 -20.79
C PHE A 119 -0.78 5.07 -21.40
N ALA A 120 -0.89 5.03 -22.73
CA ALA A 120 -1.06 3.79 -23.48
C ALA A 120 0.01 3.73 -24.57
N ARG A 121 0.75 2.61 -24.66
CA ARG A 121 1.88 2.45 -25.60
C ARG A 121 2.85 3.62 -25.53
N SER A 122 3.20 4.04 -24.31
CA SER A 122 4.08 5.19 -24.00
C SER A 122 3.54 6.57 -24.41
N LYS A 123 2.36 6.68 -25.02
CA LYS A 123 1.71 7.95 -25.32
C LYS A 123 0.88 8.41 -24.14
N LEU A 124 1.10 9.63 -23.67
CA LEU A 124 0.25 10.27 -22.66
C LEU A 124 -1.15 10.48 -23.24
N LEU A 125 -2.15 9.88 -22.61
CA LEU A 125 -3.57 9.98 -22.99
C LEU A 125 -4.37 10.89 -22.07
N LYS A 126 -4.02 10.90 -20.77
CA LYS A 126 -4.72 11.71 -19.76
C LYS A 126 -3.72 12.28 -18.77
N ASN A 127 -3.93 13.53 -18.37
CA ASN A 127 -3.19 14.18 -17.29
C ASN A 127 -4.14 15.07 -16.50
N GLU A 128 -4.34 14.79 -15.23
CA GLU A 128 -5.28 15.54 -14.39
C GLU A 128 -4.92 15.40 -12.90
N PRO A 129 -5.36 16.35 -12.06
CA PRO A 129 -5.36 16.14 -10.61
C PRO A 129 -6.40 15.08 -10.22
N VAL A 130 -6.05 14.18 -9.29
CA VAL A 130 -7.00 13.25 -8.68
C VAL A 130 -6.86 13.20 -7.16
N ASP A 131 -7.98 13.14 -6.45
CA ASP A 131 -8.01 13.07 -4.98
C ASP A 131 -8.00 11.63 -4.47
N ALA A 132 -8.16 10.65 -5.36
CA ALA A 132 -8.11 9.24 -5.00
C ALA A 132 -7.58 8.40 -6.15
N PHE A 133 -6.96 7.28 -5.80
CA PHE A 133 -6.59 6.25 -6.75
C PHE A 133 -6.74 4.87 -6.17
N ALA A 134 -6.70 3.87 -7.05
CA ALA A 134 -6.89 2.49 -6.67
C ALA A 134 -5.69 1.62 -7.01
N LEU A 135 -5.40 0.67 -6.12
CA LEU A 135 -4.39 -0.38 -6.26
C LEU A 135 -5.07 -1.73 -6.18
N ILE A 136 -4.45 -2.75 -6.76
CA ILE A 136 -4.90 -4.14 -6.64
C ILE A 136 -3.95 -4.86 -5.71
N ILE A 137 -4.49 -5.58 -4.73
CA ILE A 137 -3.72 -6.40 -3.78
C ILE A 137 -4.43 -7.73 -3.52
N PRO A 138 -3.72 -8.78 -3.08
CA PRO A 138 -4.36 -9.99 -2.59
C PRO A 138 -5.30 -9.70 -1.40
N ALA A 139 -6.51 -10.24 -1.41
CA ALA A 139 -7.53 -9.98 -0.39
C ALA A 139 -7.03 -10.35 1.03
N GLN A 140 -6.30 -11.46 1.14
CA GLN A 140 -5.68 -11.92 2.40
C GLN A 140 -4.63 -10.95 2.98
N LYS A 141 -4.11 -10.02 2.17
CA LYS A 141 -3.14 -9.00 2.59
C LYS A 141 -3.80 -7.64 2.87
N PHE A 142 -5.12 -7.52 2.73
CA PHE A 142 -5.82 -6.24 2.85
C PHE A 142 -5.50 -5.50 4.16
N GLU A 143 -5.74 -6.14 5.31
CA GLU A 143 -5.56 -5.49 6.62
C GLU A 143 -4.11 -5.07 6.89
N SER A 144 -3.14 -5.88 6.48
CA SER A 144 -1.72 -5.57 6.70
C SER A 144 -1.24 -4.46 5.77
N VAL A 145 -1.67 -4.44 4.51
CA VAL A 145 -1.36 -3.35 3.56
C VAL A 145 -2.06 -2.06 3.97
N LYS A 146 -3.32 -2.13 4.41
CA LYS A 146 -4.05 -0.97 4.94
C LYS A 146 -3.28 -0.30 6.07
N LYS A 147 -2.91 -1.07 7.10
CA LYS A 147 -2.12 -0.57 8.23
C LYS A 147 -0.76 -0.01 7.81
N ALA A 148 -0.13 -0.58 6.79
CA ALA A 148 1.14 -0.07 6.27
C ALA A 148 0.99 1.31 5.62
N PHE A 149 -0.07 1.55 4.82
CA PHE A 149 -0.35 2.88 4.26
C PHE A 149 -0.74 3.90 5.35
N GLU A 150 -1.53 3.49 6.33
CA GLU A 150 -1.87 4.34 7.49
C GLU A 150 -0.60 4.74 8.26
N ARG A 151 0.31 3.79 8.52
CA ARG A 151 1.58 4.07 9.19
C ARG A 151 2.49 4.98 8.36
N LEU A 152 2.51 4.83 7.03
CA LEU A 152 3.24 5.74 6.14
C LEU A 152 2.71 7.18 6.24
N SER A 153 1.39 7.34 6.38
CA SER A 153 0.77 8.65 6.62
C SER A 153 1.19 9.25 7.96
N GLU A 154 1.22 8.44 9.04
CA GLU A 154 1.66 8.90 10.35
C GLU A 154 3.12 9.38 10.34
N ILE A 155 4.03 8.62 9.72
CA ILE A 155 5.43 9.02 9.59
C ILE A 155 5.55 10.35 8.84
N ALA A 156 4.82 10.51 7.72
CA ALA A 156 4.83 11.76 6.98
C ALA A 156 4.32 12.94 7.81
N LYS A 157 3.33 12.74 8.70
CA LYS A 157 2.87 13.77 9.64
C LYS A 157 3.90 14.09 10.72
N GLU A 158 4.67 13.10 11.18
CA GLU A 158 5.76 13.28 12.15
C GLU A 158 6.93 14.09 11.55
N GLU A 159 7.30 13.85 10.29
CA GLU A 159 8.40 14.53 9.58
C GLU A 159 8.10 15.99 9.20
N ASN A 160 6.82 16.41 9.17
CA ASN A 160 6.38 17.74 8.73
C ASN A 160 5.97 18.68 9.89
N LYS A 161 6.32 18.34 11.14
CA LYS A 161 6.12 19.20 12.32
C LYS A 161 7.26 20.18 12.47
#